data_AF-A0A6N6VT50-F1
#
_entry.id   AF-A0A6N6VT50-F1
#
_cell.length_a   1.000
_cell.length_b   1.000
_cell.length_c   1.000
_cell.angle_alpha   90.00
_cell.angle_beta   90.00
_cell.angle_gamma   90.00
#
_symmetry.space_group_name_H-M   'P 1'
#
loop_
_entity.id
_entity.type
_entity.pdbx_description
1 polymer ?
#
loop_
_entity_poly.entity_id
_entity_poly.type
_entity_poly.pdbx_seq_one_letter_code
_entity_poly.pdbx_strand_id
1 'polypeptide(L)'
;MAIKKLISLKNKILNLKKKQNGFALIFVLVFVAMIMGVVGDIVYQTQVGARGSIEERNGLDAQATALTGIEFAKIMLSLSILSEKYQGNPLVPIPKNLYNLLNGQPIGSSGLEKLEELSGANISKAIAPGIQQALKVIPGYFVLNISSENSKLNLNLLQSTYSADTQKALLRIFSTPDSQKFIESMGYTPQQLVDNLTSYIKISSTNNAAAGAYDNIGAKYKAKNGGLESLEELRRIPGFHLDDIYNMYSPYFTIWPIVPKKGNLNINNVPVELVAALLTQNGQEVNNQEMDTFENFREKPIIKESPKDWFAKNLPATKDNPDTVKIIELLFGNTDTIYRVESRGVVNGVEKTLVVILQQGDFSSKGNDNKGTDNKDNDNKGNDNKGTDNKDKDNKGNDNKGNDNKGTDNKGNDNKKTNSTPSFNVIYSMWK
;
A
#
# COMPACT_ATOMS: atom_id res chain seq x y z
N MET A 1 -52.83 -41.00 -81.37
CA MET A 1 -52.19 -39.70 -81.06
C MET A 1 -52.38 -39.28 -79.59
N ALA A 2 -53.52 -39.53 -78.96
CA ALA A 2 -53.81 -39.17 -77.56
C ALA A 2 -52.92 -39.86 -76.50
N ILE A 3 -52.62 -41.15 -76.66
CA ILE A 3 -51.82 -41.93 -75.68
C ILE A 3 -50.37 -41.41 -75.56
N LYS A 4 -49.73 -41.04 -76.69
CA LYS A 4 -48.39 -40.42 -76.68
C LYS A 4 -48.37 -39.08 -75.95
N LYS A 5 -49.44 -38.29 -76.04
CA LYS A 5 -49.59 -37.00 -75.34
C LYS A 5 -49.71 -37.20 -73.82
N LEU A 6 -50.42 -38.24 -73.38
CA LEU A 6 -50.63 -38.58 -71.97
C LEU A 6 -49.34 -39.09 -71.29
N ILE A 7 -48.55 -39.92 -71.99
CA ILE A 7 -47.24 -40.38 -71.52
C ILE A 7 -46.24 -39.22 -71.45
N SER A 8 -46.25 -38.32 -72.44
CA SER A 8 -45.43 -37.10 -72.44
C SER A 8 -45.75 -36.16 -71.26
N LEU A 9 -47.05 -35.99 -70.94
CA LEU A 9 -47.48 -35.17 -69.81
C LEU A 9 -47.05 -35.77 -68.46
N LYS A 10 -47.22 -37.10 -68.31
CA LYS A 10 -46.80 -37.83 -67.10
C LYS A 10 -45.29 -37.74 -66.88
N ASN A 11 -44.48 -37.86 -67.94
CA ASN A 11 -43.03 -37.72 -67.88
C ASN A 11 -42.60 -36.27 -67.57
N LYS A 12 -43.32 -35.25 -68.08
CA LYS A 12 -43.12 -33.85 -67.70
C LYS A 12 -43.40 -33.61 -66.21
N ILE A 13 -44.48 -34.14 -65.67
CA ILE A 13 -44.84 -34.01 -64.25
C ILE A 13 -43.82 -34.73 -63.35
N LEU A 14 -43.36 -35.92 -63.74
CA LEU A 14 -42.28 -36.64 -63.04
C LEU A 14 -40.94 -35.89 -63.07
N ASN A 15 -40.59 -35.27 -64.21
CA ASN A 15 -39.40 -34.43 -64.30
C ASN A 15 -39.51 -33.13 -63.50
N LEU A 16 -40.71 -32.54 -63.40
CA LEU A 16 -40.96 -31.37 -62.55
C LEU A 16 -40.85 -31.73 -61.06
N LYS A 17 -41.39 -32.88 -60.62
CA LYS A 17 -41.19 -33.39 -59.24
C LYS A 17 -39.72 -33.69 -58.94
N LYS A 18 -38.97 -34.32 -59.86
CA LYS A 18 -37.52 -34.53 -59.70
C LYS A 18 -36.74 -33.22 -59.61
N LYS A 19 -37.10 -32.19 -60.38
CA LYS A 19 -36.50 -30.85 -60.28
C LYS A 19 -36.83 -30.15 -58.96
N GLN A 20 -38.05 -30.29 -58.45
CA GLN A 20 -38.45 -29.74 -57.14
C GLN A 20 -37.72 -30.42 -55.98
N ASN A 21 -37.47 -31.73 -56.06
CA ASN A 21 -36.69 -32.45 -55.04
C ASN A 21 -35.22 -32.01 -55.00
N GLY A 22 -34.62 -31.68 -56.16
CA GLY A 22 -33.27 -31.11 -56.21
C GLY A 22 -33.18 -29.70 -55.60
N PHE A 23 -34.19 -28.86 -55.86
CA PHE A 23 -34.27 -27.53 -55.25
C PHE A 23 -34.52 -27.58 -53.74
N ALA A 24 -35.38 -28.48 -53.27
CA ALA A 24 -35.63 -28.70 -51.85
C ALA A 24 -34.36 -29.17 -51.11
N LEU A 25 -33.56 -30.06 -51.73
CA LEU A 25 -32.29 -30.51 -51.17
C LEU A 25 -31.30 -29.34 -51.00
N ILE A 26 -31.14 -28.52 -52.03
CA ILE A 26 -30.26 -27.34 -51.99
C ILE A 26 -30.73 -26.37 -50.90
N PHE A 27 -32.04 -26.12 -50.81
CA PHE A 27 -32.60 -25.24 -49.79
C PHE A 27 -32.33 -25.73 -48.37
N VAL A 28 -32.53 -27.03 -48.11
CA VAL A 28 -32.20 -27.64 -46.82
C VAL A 28 -30.70 -27.52 -46.52
N LEU A 29 -29.84 -27.74 -47.51
CA LEU A 29 -28.39 -27.67 -47.33
C LEU A 29 -27.93 -26.24 -46.99
N VAL A 30 -28.47 -25.23 -47.67
CA VAL A 30 -28.21 -23.81 -47.35
C VAL A 30 -28.74 -23.44 -45.97
N PHE A 31 -29.93 -23.92 -45.61
CA PHE A 31 -30.51 -23.65 -44.30
C PHE A 31 -29.71 -24.31 -43.17
N VAL A 32 -29.26 -25.56 -43.35
CA VAL A 32 -28.37 -26.25 -42.42
C VAL A 32 -27.03 -25.52 -42.32
N ALA A 33 -26.46 -25.06 -43.43
CA ALA A 33 -25.21 -24.29 -43.42
C ALA A 33 -25.37 -22.96 -42.67
N MET A 34 -26.49 -22.25 -42.86
CA MET A 34 -26.80 -21.04 -42.08
C MET A 34 -26.94 -21.35 -40.59
N ILE A 35 -27.68 -22.40 -40.22
CA ILE A 35 -27.84 -22.81 -38.82
C ILE A 35 -26.47 -23.18 -38.22
N MET A 36 -25.65 -23.96 -38.92
CA MET A 36 -24.30 -24.32 -38.44
C MET A 36 -23.43 -23.09 -38.23
N GLY A 37 -23.50 -22.09 -39.12
CA GLY A 37 -22.81 -20.82 -38.95
C GLY A 37 -23.25 -20.08 -37.69
N VAL A 38 -24.56 -19.95 -37.47
CA VAL A 38 -25.13 -19.29 -36.29
C VAL A 38 -24.82 -20.04 -35.00
N VAL A 39 -24.95 -21.37 -34.99
CA VAL A 39 -24.61 -22.22 -33.84
C VAL A 39 -23.12 -22.11 -33.52
N GLY A 40 -22.25 -22.08 -34.55
CA GLY A 40 -20.82 -21.87 -34.39
C GLY A 40 -20.50 -20.55 -33.69
N ASP A 41 -21.13 -19.45 -34.12
CA ASP A 41 -20.96 -18.13 -33.51
C ASP A 41 -21.49 -18.09 -32.07
N ILE A 42 -22.68 -18.65 -31.80
CA ILE A 42 -23.23 -18.73 -30.43
C ILE A 42 -22.29 -19.51 -29.51
N VAL A 43 -21.77 -20.66 -29.96
CA VAL A 43 -20.84 -21.47 -29.18
C VAL A 43 -19.55 -20.70 -28.91
N TYR A 44 -18.99 -20.04 -29.93
CA TYR A 44 -17.79 -19.22 -29.78
C TYR A 44 -18.00 -18.06 -28.79
N GLN A 45 -19.06 -17.27 -28.95
CA GLN A 45 -19.38 -16.16 -28.05
C GLN A 45 -19.63 -16.64 -26.62
N THR A 46 -20.32 -17.77 -26.45
CA THR A 46 -20.55 -18.37 -25.12
C THR A 46 -19.23 -18.81 -24.48
N GLN A 47 -18.31 -19.43 -25.24
CA GLN A 47 -17.00 -19.82 -24.73
C GLN A 47 -16.13 -18.63 -24.35
N VAL A 48 -16.10 -17.58 -25.20
CA VAL A 48 -15.36 -16.35 -24.91
C VAL A 48 -15.95 -15.65 -23.69
N GLY A 49 -17.28 -15.54 -23.59
CA GLY A 49 -17.97 -14.95 -22.45
C GLY A 49 -17.69 -15.72 -21.14
N ALA A 50 -17.81 -17.05 -21.17
CA ALA A 50 -17.51 -17.89 -20.01
C ALA A 50 -16.06 -17.76 -19.55
N ARG A 51 -15.10 -17.74 -20.49
CA ARG A 51 -13.68 -17.50 -20.16
C ARG A 51 -13.46 -16.10 -19.57
N GLY A 52 -14.09 -15.08 -20.13
CA GLY A 52 -14.03 -13.71 -19.60
C GLY A 52 -14.55 -13.62 -18.17
N SER A 53 -15.70 -14.23 -17.88
CA SER A 53 -16.27 -14.25 -16.52
C SER A 53 -15.42 -15.04 -15.52
N ILE A 54 -14.78 -16.14 -15.95
CA ILE A 54 -13.84 -16.90 -15.12
C ILE A 54 -12.62 -16.03 -14.79
N GLU A 55 -12.07 -15.32 -15.78
CA GLU A 55 -10.91 -14.45 -15.60
C GLU A 55 -11.22 -13.27 -14.68
N GLU A 56 -12.39 -12.65 -14.83
CA GLU A 56 -12.85 -11.58 -13.93
C GLU A 56 -13.00 -12.08 -12.49
N ARG A 57 -13.63 -13.25 -12.32
CA ARG A 57 -13.75 -13.90 -11.00
C ARG A 57 -12.38 -14.20 -10.40
N ASN A 58 -11.47 -14.82 -11.16
CA ASN A 58 -10.10 -15.09 -10.72
C ASN A 58 -9.38 -13.79 -10.34
N GLY A 59 -9.64 -12.69 -11.08
CA GLY A 59 -9.14 -11.37 -10.77
C GLY A 59 -9.65 -10.83 -9.44
N LEU A 60 -10.93 -10.98 -9.12
CA LEU A 60 -11.49 -10.61 -7.81
C LEU A 60 -10.92 -11.48 -6.68
N ASP A 61 -10.80 -12.79 -6.90
CA ASP A 61 -10.19 -13.73 -5.95
C ASP A 61 -8.72 -13.36 -5.69
N ALA A 62 -7.96 -12.95 -6.72
CA ALA A 62 -6.60 -12.46 -6.60
C ALA A 62 -6.52 -11.12 -5.83
N GLN A 63 -7.47 -10.20 -6.03
CA GLN A 63 -7.56 -8.98 -5.22
C GLN A 63 -7.83 -9.28 -3.74
N ALA A 64 -8.79 -10.17 -3.45
CA ALA A 64 -9.09 -10.58 -2.08
C ALA A 64 -7.88 -11.27 -1.42
N THR A 65 -7.13 -12.06 -2.20
CA THR A 65 -5.90 -12.71 -1.74
C THR A 65 -4.80 -11.69 -1.45
N ALA A 66 -4.64 -10.66 -2.29
CA ALA A 66 -3.72 -9.55 -2.05
C ALA A 66 -4.08 -8.75 -0.78
N LEU A 67 -5.36 -8.44 -0.57
CA LEU A 67 -5.86 -7.78 0.65
C LEU A 67 -5.57 -8.60 1.90
N THR A 68 -5.76 -9.92 1.83
CA THR A 68 -5.40 -10.84 2.92
C THR A 68 -3.91 -10.75 3.25
N GLY A 69 -3.06 -10.66 2.23
CA GLY A 69 -1.62 -10.44 2.42
C GLY A 69 -1.29 -9.14 3.15
N ILE A 70 -2.05 -8.05 2.95
CA ILE A 70 -1.86 -6.80 3.70
C ILE A 70 -2.19 -6.96 5.19
N GLU A 71 -3.30 -7.62 5.52
CA GLU A 71 -3.64 -7.92 6.92
C GLU A 71 -2.61 -8.84 7.56
N PHE A 72 -2.11 -9.83 6.80
CA PHE A 72 -1.01 -10.68 7.22
C PHE A 72 0.27 -9.87 7.50
N ALA A 73 0.61 -8.91 6.64
CA ALA A 73 1.77 -8.03 6.84
C ALA A 73 1.68 -7.23 8.14
N LYS A 74 0.50 -6.70 8.51
CA LYS A 74 0.30 -5.98 9.78
C LYS A 74 0.60 -6.87 10.99
N ILE A 75 0.21 -8.14 10.94
CA ILE A 75 0.52 -9.12 11.99
C ILE A 75 2.03 -9.32 12.07
N MET A 76 2.70 -9.49 10.91
CA MET A 76 4.14 -9.71 10.90
C MET A 76 4.95 -8.53 11.42
N LEU A 77 4.54 -7.32 11.05
CA LEU A 77 5.12 -6.09 11.61
C LEU A 77 4.87 -6.01 13.12
N SER A 78 3.69 -6.38 13.60
CA SER A 78 3.38 -6.42 15.03
C SER A 78 4.26 -7.42 15.79
N LEU A 79 4.49 -8.60 15.22
CA LEU A 79 5.39 -9.60 15.77
C LEU A 79 6.85 -9.12 15.78
N SER A 80 7.28 -8.41 14.73
CA SER A 80 8.61 -7.78 14.68
C SER A 80 8.80 -6.76 15.81
N ILE A 81 7.83 -5.88 16.04
CA ILE A 81 7.91 -4.89 17.14
C ILE A 81 7.97 -5.60 18.51
N LEU A 82 7.21 -6.68 18.68
CA LEU A 82 7.26 -7.48 19.91
C LEU A 82 8.63 -8.15 20.07
N SER A 83 9.24 -8.66 18.98
CA SER A 83 10.56 -9.29 19.05
C SER A 83 11.65 -8.29 19.46
N GLU A 84 11.60 -7.06 18.95
CA GLU A 84 12.52 -5.99 19.34
C GLU A 84 12.42 -5.62 20.84
N LYS A 85 11.20 -5.64 21.38
CA LYS A 85 10.95 -5.36 22.80
C LYS A 85 11.55 -6.45 23.70
N TYR A 86 11.46 -7.72 23.30
CA TYR A 86 11.95 -8.86 24.06
C TYR A 86 13.31 -9.38 23.59
N GLN A 87 14.02 -8.62 22.77
CA GLN A 87 15.30 -9.02 22.21
C GLN A 87 16.30 -9.36 23.32
N GLY A 88 16.90 -10.56 23.26
CA GLY A 88 17.82 -11.07 24.28
C GLY A 88 17.15 -11.86 25.40
N ASN A 89 15.83 -12.05 25.37
CA ASN A 89 15.13 -12.99 26.26
C ASN A 89 15.31 -14.44 25.77
N PRO A 90 16.04 -15.32 26.50
CA PRO A 90 16.30 -16.69 26.08
C PRO A 90 15.02 -17.55 25.98
N LEU A 91 13.90 -17.11 26.57
CA LEU A 91 12.62 -17.82 26.53
C LEU A 91 11.81 -17.53 25.26
N VAL A 92 12.18 -16.52 24.47
CA VAL A 92 11.44 -16.10 23.26
C VAL A 92 12.44 -15.75 22.15
N PRO A 93 13.03 -16.75 21.47
CA PRO A 93 13.93 -16.51 20.35
C PRO A 93 13.11 -16.12 19.12
N ILE A 94 12.83 -14.82 18.94
CA ILE A 94 12.19 -14.32 17.71
C ILE A 94 13.24 -13.59 16.87
N PRO A 95 13.41 -13.94 15.57
CA PRO A 95 14.32 -13.24 14.67
C PRO A 95 14.03 -11.73 14.57
N LYS A 96 15.10 -10.92 14.46
CA LYS A 96 15.00 -9.50 14.10
C LYS A 96 14.39 -9.37 12.69
N ASN A 97 13.61 -8.31 12.46
CA ASN A 97 13.02 -8.01 11.14
C ASN A 97 12.38 -9.24 10.49
N LEU A 98 11.52 -9.94 11.24
CA LEU A 98 10.92 -11.22 10.82
C LEU A 98 10.27 -11.15 9.42
N TYR A 99 9.74 -9.98 9.05
CA TYR A 99 9.17 -9.74 7.73
C TYR A 99 10.19 -9.90 6.58
N ASN A 100 11.48 -9.65 6.80
CA ASN A 100 12.52 -9.85 5.77
C ASN A 100 12.65 -11.31 5.33
N LEU A 101 12.44 -12.27 6.24
CA LEU A 101 12.47 -13.70 5.90
C LEU A 101 11.31 -14.11 4.97
N LEU A 102 10.26 -13.30 4.92
CA LEU A 102 9.03 -13.59 4.19
C LEU A 102 8.95 -12.88 2.85
N ASN A 103 9.76 -11.84 2.67
CA ASN A 103 9.79 -11.10 1.44
C ASN A 103 10.10 -12.04 0.26
N GLY A 104 9.28 -11.96 -0.78
CA GLY A 104 9.38 -12.79 -1.97
C GLY A 104 8.87 -14.23 -1.82
N GLN A 105 8.45 -14.67 -0.63
CA GLN A 105 7.94 -16.03 -0.43
C GLN A 105 6.44 -16.13 -0.80
N PRO A 106 6.00 -17.19 -1.52
CA PRO A 106 4.59 -17.47 -1.72
C PRO A 106 3.98 -18.03 -0.42
N ILE A 107 2.92 -17.39 0.05
CA ILE A 107 2.18 -17.73 1.27
C ILE A 107 0.74 -18.06 0.87
N GLY A 108 0.41 -19.35 0.99
CA GLY A 108 -0.90 -19.93 0.65
C GLY A 108 -1.62 -20.48 1.88
N SER A 109 -2.52 -21.44 1.66
CA SER A 109 -3.24 -22.16 2.72
C SER A 109 -2.33 -22.89 3.72
N SER A 110 -1.13 -23.29 3.29
CA SER A 110 -0.06 -23.88 4.14
C SER A 110 0.96 -22.85 4.63
N GLY A 111 0.72 -21.56 4.38
CA GLY A 111 1.67 -20.49 4.67
C GLY A 111 2.13 -20.47 6.12
N LEU A 112 1.21 -20.66 7.07
CA LEU A 112 1.51 -20.72 8.51
C LEU A 112 2.52 -21.79 8.89
N GLU A 113 2.42 -22.99 8.33
CA GLU A 113 3.34 -24.09 8.65
C GLU A 113 4.75 -23.77 8.14
N LYS A 114 4.84 -23.26 6.90
CA LYS A 114 6.11 -22.80 6.32
C LYS A 114 6.73 -21.63 7.12
N LEU A 115 5.89 -20.78 7.70
CA LEU A 115 6.33 -19.66 8.54
C LEU A 115 6.90 -20.14 9.87
N GLU A 116 6.27 -21.13 10.52
CA GLU A 116 6.80 -21.74 11.73
C GLU A 116 8.13 -22.45 11.47
N GLU A 117 8.25 -23.13 10.33
CA GLU A 117 9.49 -23.77 9.88
C GLU A 117 10.61 -22.75 9.65
N LEU A 118 10.35 -21.67 8.89
CA LEU A 118 11.36 -20.66 8.55
C LEU A 118 11.77 -19.79 9.75
N SER A 119 10.84 -19.49 10.65
CA SER A 119 11.10 -18.59 11.78
C SER A 119 11.60 -19.31 13.04
N GLY A 120 11.37 -20.63 13.13
CA GLY A 120 11.55 -21.39 14.37
C GLY A 120 10.58 -21.01 15.50
N ALA A 121 9.60 -20.13 15.23
CA ALA A 121 8.64 -19.63 16.20
C ALA A 121 7.27 -20.30 16.02
N ASN A 122 6.57 -20.57 17.13
CA ASN A 122 5.18 -21.09 17.10
C ASN A 122 4.19 -19.95 16.77
N ILE A 123 4.22 -19.47 15.53
CA ILE A 123 3.40 -18.35 15.05
C ILE A 123 1.92 -18.68 15.11
N SER A 124 1.51 -19.94 14.86
CA SER A 124 0.12 -20.38 14.94
C SER A 124 -0.49 -20.07 16.32
N LYS A 125 0.26 -20.26 17.40
CA LYS A 125 -0.19 -19.95 18.77
C LYS A 125 -0.20 -18.45 19.09
N ALA A 126 0.50 -17.64 18.31
CA ALA A 126 0.62 -16.20 18.50
C ALA A 126 -0.45 -15.39 17.74
N ILE A 127 -1.22 -16.03 16.85
CA ILE A 127 -2.27 -15.39 16.05
C ILE A 127 -3.67 -15.91 16.41
N ALA A 128 -4.69 -15.06 16.23
CA ALA A 128 -6.06 -15.41 16.56
C ALA A 128 -6.60 -16.56 15.66
N PRO A 129 -7.44 -17.49 16.17
CA PRO A 129 -7.98 -18.60 15.39
C PRO A 129 -8.74 -18.19 14.11
N GLY A 130 -9.42 -17.04 14.12
CA GLY A 130 -10.10 -16.51 12.94
C GLY A 130 -9.14 -16.18 11.78
N ILE A 131 -7.91 -15.75 12.10
CA ILE A 131 -6.87 -15.45 11.10
C ILE A 131 -6.33 -16.76 10.50
N GLN A 132 -6.15 -17.79 11.33
CA GLN A 132 -5.74 -19.11 10.85
C GLN A 132 -6.77 -19.70 9.88
N GLN A 133 -8.06 -19.55 10.19
CA GLN A 133 -9.13 -20.00 9.30
C GLN A 133 -9.17 -19.20 8.01
N ALA A 134 -9.03 -17.87 8.09
CA ALA A 134 -8.98 -17.01 6.89
C ALA A 134 -7.83 -17.42 5.95
N LEU A 135 -6.64 -17.70 6.49
CA LEU A 135 -5.48 -18.14 5.70
C LEU A 135 -5.69 -19.52 5.07
N LYS A 136 -6.41 -20.45 5.71
CA LYS A 136 -6.69 -21.77 5.13
C LYS A 136 -7.65 -21.74 3.94
N VAL A 137 -8.46 -20.69 3.85
CA VAL A 137 -9.56 -20.59 2.88
C VAL A 137 -9.18 -19.74 1.65
N ILE A 138 -7.95 -19.17 1.61
CA ILE A 138 -7.54 -18.38 0.44
C ILE A 138 -7.45 -19.27 -0.81
N PRO A 139 -8.03 -18.82 -1.95
CA PRO A 139 -8.14 -19.62 -3.18
C PRO A 139 -6.80 -19.81 -3.92
N GLY A 140 -5.74 -19.12 -3.50
CA GLY A 140 -4.43 -19.20 -4.10
C GLY A 140 -3.33 -18.88 -3.09
N TYR A 141 -2.41 -17.99 -3.45
CA TYR A 141 -1.36 -17.51 -2.55
C TYR A 141 -1.09 -16.03 -2.77
N PHE A 142 -0.48 -15.40 -1.78
CA PHE A 142 0.08 -14.06 -1.93
C PHE A 142 1.59 -14.06 -1.73
N VAL A 143 2.27 -13.09 -2.32
CA VAL A 143 3.68 -12.81 -2.10
C VAL A 143 3.80 -11.42 -1.49
N LEU A 144 4.51 -11.30 -0.38
CA LEU A 144 4.75 -10.03 0.29
C LEU A 144 6.13 -9.47 -0.05
N ASN A 145 6.21 -8.15 -0.16
CA ASN A 145 7.45 -7.39 -0.05
C ASN A 145 7.21 -6.22 0.90
N ILE A 146 7.80 -6.29 2.08
CA ILE A 146 7.71 -5.30 3.14
C ILE A 146 9.06 -4.58 3.24
N SER A 147 9.04 -3.25 3.19
CA SER A 147 10.24 -2.41 3.35
C SER A 147 9.93 -1.21 4.24
N SER A 148 10.89 -0.81 5.09
CA SER A 148 10.77 0.42 5.89
C SER A 148 10.95 1.65 5.00
N GLU A 149 10.00 2.58 5.05
CA GLU A 149 10.15 3.91 4.45
C GLU A 149 11.01 4.84 5.32
N ASN A 150 11.16 4.52 6.61
CA ASN A 150 12.09 5.23 7.50
C ASN A 150 13.56 4.92 7.21
N SER A 151 13.87 4.02 6.27
CA SER A 151 15.24 3.84 5.75
C SER A 151 15.63 4.90 4.71
N LYS A 152 14.70 5.76 4.29
CA LYS A 152 14.86 6.71 3.18
C LYS A 152 14.69 8.15 3.66
N LEU A 153 15.35 9.09 3.00
CA LEU A 153 15.21 10.52 3.28
C LEU A 153 13.84 11.02 2.78
N ASN A 154 13.05 11.62 3.68
CA ASN A 154 11.77 12.19 3.30
C ASN A 154 11.93 13.58 2.66
N LEU A 155 11.64 13.70 1.35
CA LEU A 155 11.78 14.94 0.59
C LEU A 155 10.75 16.02 0.97
N ASN A 156 9.60 15.62 1.51
CA ASN A 156 8.57 16.54 1.99
C ASN A 156 9.01 17.33 3.23
N LEU A 157 10.19 17.07 3.81
CA LEU A 157 10.81 17.96 4.81
C LEU A 157 11.07 19.36 4.24
N LEU A 158 11.31 19.46 2.93
CA LEU A 158 11.50 20.74 2.21
C LEU A 158 10.29 21.67 2.27
N GLN A 159 9.08 21.13 2.50
CA GLN A 159 7.85 21.91 2.57
C GLN A 159 7.71 22.70 3.89
N SER A 160 8.44 22.28 4.92
CA SER A 160 8.25 22.68 6.31
C SER A 160 9.27 23.73 6.76
N THR A 161 9.29 24.04 8.05
CA THR A 161 10.34 24.87 8.67
C THR A 161 11.73 24.23 8.59
N TYR A 162 11.83 22.93 8.29
CA TYR A 162 13.08 22.19 8.15
C TYR A 162 13.78 22.35 6.78
N SER A 163 13.22 23.17 5.90
CA SER A 163 13.68 23.31 4.50
C SER A 163 15.18 23.64 4.39
N ALA A 164 15.70 24.55 5.22
CA ALA A 164 17.10 25.00 5.13
C ALA A 164 18.09 23.87 5.46
N ASP A 165 17.87 23.15 6.55
CA ASP A 165 18.73 22.03 6.95
C ASP A 165 18.56 20.82 6.01
N THR A 166 17.36 20.62 5.46
CA THR A 166 17.10 19.60 4.44
C THR A 166 17.84 19.90 3.13
N GLN A 167 17.90 21.16 2.71
CA GLN A 167 18.71 21.58 1.55
C GLN A 167 20.18 21.27 1.76
N LYS A 168 20.73 21.50 2.96
CA LYS A 168 22.12 21.14 3.28
C LYS A 168 22.34 19.64 3.22
N ALA A 169 21.41 18.84 3.74
CA ALA A 169 21.48 17.38 3.68
C ALA A 169 21.46 16.87 2.23
N LEU A 170 20.56 17.37 1.40
CA LEU A 170 20.49 17.03 -0.04
C LEU A 170 21.75 17.46 -0.79
N LEU A 171 22.28 18.65 -0.48
CA LEU A 171 23.52 19.13 -1.09
C LEU A 171 24.68 18.18 -0.80
N ARG A 172 24.80 17.66 0.43
CA ARG A 172 25.83 16.65 0.76
C ARG A 172 25.65 15.36 -0.02
N ILE A 173 24.41 14.88 -0.19
CA ILE A 173 24.10 13.70 -1.03
C ILE A 173 24.56 13.89 -2.48
N PHE A 174 24.35 15.06 -3.03
CA PHE A 174 24.70 15.37 -4.43
C PHE A 174 26.16 15.80 -4.61
N SER A 175 26.90 16.08 -3.53
CA SER A 175 28.27 16.63 -3.59
C SER A 175 29.35 15.64 -3.16
N THR A 176 29.05 14.34 -3.04
CA THR A 176 30.12 13.35 -2.94
C THR A 176 30.92 13.34 -4.26
N PRO A 177 32.23 13.03 -4.25
CA PRO A 177 33.07 13.18 -5.44
C PRO A 177 32.53 12.50 -6.70
N ASP A 178 31.99 11.28 -6.58
CA ASP A 178 31.44 10.53 -7.70
C ASP A 178 30.05 11.03 -8.12
N SER A 179 29.22 11.38 -7.13
CA SER A 179 27.88 11.98 -7.33
C SER A 179 27.97 13.29 -8.09
N GLN A 180 28.89 14.16 -7.70
CA GLN A 180 29.11 15.45 -8.36
C GLN A 180 29.56 15.27 -9.81
N LYS A 181 30.57 14.42 -10.06
CA LYS A 181 31.05 14.13 -11.43
C LYS A 181 29.92 13.59 -12.31
N PHE A 182 29.11 12.67 -11.78
CA PHE A 182 27.96 12.12 -12.49
C PHE A 182 26.94 13.21 -12.82
N ILE A 183 26.53 14.04 -11.85
CA ILE A 183 25.56 15.12 -12.06
C ILE A 183 26.07 16.15 -13.09
N GLU A 184 27.34 16.52 -13.00
CA GLU A 184 27.99 17.44 -13.95
C GLU A 184 28.05 16.88 -15.37
N SER A 185 28.28 15.57 -15.52
CA SER A 185 28.22 14.91 -16.84
C SER A 185 26.83 14.99 -17.50
N MET A 186 25.78 15.18 -16.68
CA MET A 186 24.40 15.35 -17.11
C MET A 186 23.99 16.82 -17.33
N GLY A 187 24.94 17.75 -17.21
CA GLY A 187 24.70 19.18 -17.43
C GLY A 187 24.02 19.91 -16.26
N TYR A 188 24.06 19.33 -15.06
CA TYR A 188 23.54 19.94 -13.84
C TYR A 188 24.66 20.11 -12.80
N THR A 189 24.43 20.96 -11.80
CA THR A 189 25.27 21.01 -10.59
C THR A 189 24.51 20.45 -9.39
N PRO A 190 25.22 19.96 -8.35
CA PRO A 190 24.58 19.55 -7.10
C PRO A 190 23.64 20.61 -6.52
N GLN A 191 24.08 21.88 -6.53
CA GLN A 191 23.28 23.01 -6.06
C GLN A 191 22.01 23.21 -6.90
N GLN A 192 22.10 23.12 -8.23
CA GLN A 192 20.93 23.25 -9.11
C GLN A 192 19.89 22.16 -8.84
N LEU A 193 20.30 20.92 -8.55
CA LEU A 193 19.36 19.86 -8.19
C LEU A 193 18.62 20.18 -6.89
N VAL A 194 19.34 20.65 -5.85
CA VAL A 194 18.73 21.07 -4.58
C VAL A 194 17.76 22.24 -4.79
N ASP A 195 18.14 23.23 -5.58
CA ASP A 195 17.33 24.42 -5.84
C ASP A 195 16.05 24.08 -6.62
N ASN A 196 16.15 23.18 -7.60
CA ASN A 196 15.00 22.72 -8.39
C ASN A 196 14.03 21.89 -7.52
N LEU A 197 14.55 20.97 -6.69
CA LEU A 197 13.75 20.21 -5.72
C LEU A 197 13.03 21.15 -4.74
N THR A 198 13.78 22.09 -4.17
CA THR A 198 13.27 23.04 -3.19
C THR A 198 12.20 23.93 -3.80
N SER A 199 12.42 24.41 -5.03
CA SER A 199 11.45 25.24 -5.73
C SER A 199 10.17 24.46 -6.04
N TYR A 200 10.26 23.17 -6.34
CA TYR A 200 9.06 22.34 -6.57
C TYR A 200 8.26 22.08 -5.28
N ILE A 201 8.95 21.81 -4.16
CA ILE A 201 8.33 21.24 -2.94
C ILE A 201 7.99 22.30 -1.89
N LYS A 202 8.80 23.36 -1.77
CA LYS A 202 8.66 24.34 -0.70
C LYS A 202 7.39 25.17 -0.90
N ILE A 203 6.56 25.23 0.13
CA ILE A 203 5.38 26.09 0.18
C ILE A 203 5.87 27.53 0.41
N SER A 204 6.08 28.28 -0.66
CA SER A 204 6.45 29.70 -0.59
C SER A 204 5.85 30.49 -1.75
N SER A 205 5.50 31.75 -1.52
CA SER A 205 4.93 32.66 -2.52
C SER A 205 6.00 33.37 -3.36
N THR A 206 7.29 33.16 -3.11
CA THR A 206 8.39 33.97 -3.65
C THR A 206 9.51 33.18 -4.32
N ASN A 207 9.43 31.84 -4.39
CA ASN A 207 10.48 31.02 -5.00
C ASN A 207 10.45 31.11 -6.54
N ASN A 208 11.05 32.17 -7.07
CA ASN A 208 11.26 32.35 -8.52
C ASN A 208 12.56 31.69 -9.03
N ALA A 209 13.39 31.12 -8.14
CA ALA A 209 14.74 30.66 -8.45
C ALA A 209 14.80 29.59 -9.56
N ALA A 210 13.74 28.80 -9.74
CA ALA A 210 13.68 27.76 -10.77
C ALA A 210 12.72 28.07 -11.93
N ALA A 211 12.10 29.26 -12.02
CA ALA A 211 11.09 29.52 -13.05
C ALA A 211 11.63 29.29 -14.48
N GLY A 212 12.86 29.77 -14.77
CA GLY A 212 13.52 29.53 -16.05
C GLY A 212 14.01 28.09 -16.28
N ALA A 213 14.16 27.29 -15.21
CA ALA A 213 14.61 25.89 -15.36
C ALA A 213 13.57 25.00 -16.04
N TYR A 214 12.28 25.27 -15.82
CA TYR A 214 11.17 24.56 -16.49
C TYR A 214 11.07 24.98 -17.96
N ASP A 215 11.28 26.26 -18.26
CA ASP A 215 11.31 26.76 -19.63
C ASP A 215 12.47 26.14 -20.44
N ASN A 216 13.65 25.98 -19.82
CA ASN A 216 14.83 25.37 -20.44
C ASN A 216 14.63 23.91 -20.89
N ILE A 217 13.78 23.16 -20.19
CA ILE A 217 13.41 21.78 -20.57
C ILE A 217 12.14 21.73 -21.43
N GLY A 218 11.60 22.90 -21.84
CA GLY A 218 10.38 22.98 -22.63
C GLY A 218 9.11 22.52 -21.90
N ALA A 219 9.11 22.55 -20.57
CA ALA A 219 7.96 22.10 -19.79
C ALA A 219 6.77 23.05 -19.95
N LYS A 220 5.58 22.50 -20.18
CA LYS A 220 4.31 23.27 -20.23
C LYS A 220 3.67 23.45 -18.86
N TYR A 221 4.41 23.14 -17.80
CA TYR A 221 3.97 23.17 -16.43
C TYR A 221 5.02 23.89 -15.58
N LYS A 222 4.60 24.30 -14.38
CA LYS A 222 5.47 25.00 -13.43
C LYS A 222 5.72 24.13 -12.20
N ALA A 223 6.66 24.59 -11.37
CA ALA A 223 6.84 24.07 -10.03
C ALA A 223 5.51 24.03 -9.24
N LYS A 224 5.27 22.93 -8.52
CA LYS A 224 4.05 22.72 -7.73
C LYS A 224 3.95 23.68 -6.54
N ASN A 225 5.10 24.05 -5.96
CA ASN A 225 5.21 24.80 -4.70
C ASN A 225 4.46 24.14 -3.54
N GLY A 226 4.57 22.81 -3.44
CA GLY A 226 3.91 22.01 -2.40
C GLY A 226 4.45 20.60 -2.32
N GLY A 227 4.11 19.90 -1.22
CA GLY A 227 4.55 18.53 -0.96
C GLY A 227 4.28 17.57 -2.14
N LEU A 228 5.20 16.63 -2.32
CA LEU A 228 5.04 15.50 -3.23
C LEU A 228 3.94 14.57 -2.70
N GLU A 229 3.04 14.18 -3.60
CA GLU A 229 1.96 13.20 -3.40
C GLU A 229 2.30 11.86 -4.08
N SER A 230 3.25 11.86 -5.02
CA SER A 230 3.85 10.67 -5.60
C SER A 230 5.36 10.88 -5.78
N LEU A 231 6.14 9.82 -5.59
CA LEU A 231 7.58 9.85 -5.90
C LEU A 231 7.84 10.08 -7.39
N GLU A 232 6.90 9.72 -8.27
CA GLU A 232 6.97 9.99 -9.71
C GLU A 232 6.94 11.49 -10.05
N GLU A 233 6.48 12.34 -9.13
CA GLU A 233 6.54 13.79 -9.33
C GLU A 233 8.00 14.30 -9.41
N LEU A 234 8.99 13.54 -8.91
CA LEU A 234 10.40 13.87 -9.14
C LEU A 234 10.74 14.01 -10.62
N ARG A 235 10.10 13.21 -11.49
CA ARG A 235 10.30 13.29 -12.94
C ARG A 235 9.82 14.60 -13.56
N ARG A 236 9.05 15.41 -12.81
CA ARG A 236 8.64 16.75 -13.22
C ARG A 236 9.69 17.81 -12.87
N ILE A 237 10.76 17.46 -12.17
CA ILE A 237 11.73 18.43 -11.65
C ILE A 237 12.96 18.45 -12.58
N PRO A 238 13.40 19.62 -13.08
CA PRO A 238 14.61 19.71 -13.89
C PRO A 238 15.81 19.08 -13.17
N GLY A 239 16.59 18.27 -13.90
CA GLY A 239 17.54 17.29 -13.35
C GLY A 239 16.94 15.90 -13.15
N PHE A 240 15.90 15.76 -12.32
CA PHE A 240 15.24 14.47 -12.03
C PHE A 240 14.31 13.95 -13.12
N HIS A 241 13.98 14.76 -14.12
CA HIS A 241 13.34 14.28 -15.36
C HIS A 241 14.25 13.34 -16.18
N LEU A 242 15.57 13.36 -15.95
CA LEU A 242 16.51 12.42 -16.55
C LEU A 242 16.44 11.07 -15.83
N ASP A 243 16.26 9.99 -16.58
CA ASP A 243 16.13 8.63 -16.03
C ASP A 243 17.33 8.24 -15.16
N ASP A 244 18.54 8.59 -15.57
CA ASP A 244 19.75 8.20 -14.83
C ASP A 244 19.82 8.88 -13.45
N ILE A 245 19.52 10.19 -13.36
CA ILE A 245 19.48 10.91 -12.08
C ILE A 245 18.31 10.37 -11.23
N TYR A 246 17.14 10.18 -11.82
CA TYR A 246 15.98 9.65 -11.11
C TYR A 246 16.27 8.26 -10.52
N ASN A 247 16.79 7.33 -11.32
CA ASN A 247 17.04 5.96 -10.91
C ASN A 247 18.19 5.86 -9.90
N MET A 248 19.18 6.76 -9.97
CA MET A 248 20.28 6.80 -9.00
C MET A 248 19.82 7.21 -7.60
N TYR A 249 18.94 8.21 -7.47
CA TYR A 249 18.60 8.80 -6.17
C TYR A 249 17.25 8.39 -5.61
N SER A 250 16.25 8.07 -6.46
CA SER A 250 14.91 7.69 -5.98
C SER A 250 14.89 6.52 -4.99
N PRO A 251 15.79 5.52 -5.02
CA PRO A 251 15.81 4.47 -4.00
C PRO A 251 16.08 4.97 -2.58
N TYR A 252 16.78 6.10 -2.43
CA TYR A 252 17.13 6.72 -1.15
C TYR A 252 16.08 7.72 -0.65
N PHE A 253 15.03 7.96 -1.43
CA PHE A 253 14.02 8.97 -1.15
C PHE A 253 12.64 8.38 -0.86
N THR A 254 11.94 9.03 0.06
CA THR A 254 10.53 8.79 0.33
C THR A 254 9.77 10.11 0.37
N ILE A 255 8.45 10.00 0.26
CA ILE A 255 7.51 11.10 0.50
C ILE A 255 6.72 10.89 1.80
N TRP A 256 6.96 9.77 2.51
CA TRP A 256 6.12 9.32 3.62
C TRP A 256 6.73 9.62 4.99
N PRO A 257 5.93 10.18 5.93
CA PRO A 257 4.55 10.62 5.75
C PRO A 257 4.53 11.95 4.95
N ILE A 258 3.38 12.25 4.32
CA ILE A 258 3.21 13.48 3.51
C ILE A 258 3.57 14.73 4.33
N VAL A 259 3.25 14.73 5.63
CA VAL A 259 3.66 15.76 6.58
C VAL A 259 4.70 15.17 7.54
N PRO A 260 6.01 15.29 7.24
CA PRO A 260 7.06 14.69 8.03
C PRO A 260 7.29 15.42 9.36
N LYS A 261 7.84 14.66 10.31
CA LYS A 261 8.39 15.16 11.58
C LYS A 261 9.91 14.98 11.53
N LYS A 262 10.60 15.54 12.53
CA LYS A 262 12.03 15.24 12.75
C LYS A 262 12.22 13.77 13.13
N GLY A 263 13.41 13.23 12.86
CA GLY A 263 13.80 11.89 13.27
C GLY A 263 13.16 10.76 12.45
N ASN A 264 12.81 11.03 11.19
CA ASN A 264 12.13 10.06 10.33
C ASN A 264 13.09 9.03 9.69
N LEU A 265 14.40 9.26 9.75
CA LEU A 265 15.42 8.38 9.16
C LEU A 265 15.99 7.44 10.24
N ASN A 266 15.58 6.17 10.25
CA ASN A 266 16.01 5.21 11.25
C ASN A 266 17.47 4.80 11.07
N ILE A 267 18.32 5.15 12.03
CA ILE A 267 19.76 4.81 12.06
C ILE A 267 20.03 3.31 11.91
N ASN A 268 19.12 2.46 12.37
CA ASN A 268 19.28 1.01 12.31
C ASN A 268 19.06 0.45 10.90
N ASN A 269 18.25 1.11 10.07
CA ASN A 269 17.75 0.59 8.79
C ASN A 269 18.14 1.42 7.56
N VAL A 270 18.61 2.66 7.75
CA VAL A 270 19.14 3.54 6.69
C VAL A 270 20.32 2.90 5.93
N PRO A 271 20.40 2.98 4.59
CA PRO A 271 21.56 2.52 3.82
C PRO A 271 22.85 3.23 4.24
N VAL A 272 23.97 2.50 4.28
CA VAL A 272 25.27 3.05 4.70
C VAL A 272 25.72 4.19 3.79
N GLU A 273 25.42 4.07 2.50
CA GLU A 273 25.77 5.05 1.46
C GLU A 273 25.09 6.38 1.73
N LEU A 274 23.83 6.35 2.20
CA LEU A 274 23.08 7.55 2.57
C LEU A 274 23.65 8.17 3.85
N VAL A 275 24.05 7.37 4.83
CA VAL A 275 24.70 7.87 6.06
C VAL A 275 26.04 8.51 5.73
N ALA A 276 26.88 7.83 4.95
CA ALA A 276 28.17 8.33 4.47
C ALA A 276 28.00 9.68 3.78
N ALA A 277 27.06 9.77 2.86
CA ALA A 277 26.77 11.00 2.14
C ALA A 277 26.29 12.13 3.06
N LEU A 278 25.39 11.85 4.03
CA LEU A 278 24.87 12.85 4.95
C LEU A 278 25.91 13.40 5.94
N LEU A 279 26.86 12.56 6.36
CA LEU A 279 27.89 12.93 7.33
C LEU A 279 29.13 13.56 6.68
N THR A 280 29.36 13.30 5.39
CA THR A 280 30.47 13.88 4.64
C THR A 280 30.17 15.34 4.29
N GLN A 281 31.09 16.25 4.64
CA GLN A 281 30.94 17.67 4.30
C GLN A 281 31.16 17.89 2.81
N ASN A 282 30.59 18.97 2.26
CA ASN A 282 30.66 19.26 0.83
C ASN A 282 32.12 19.29 0.33
N GLY A 283 32.41 18.53 -0.73
CA GLY A 283 33.73 18.47 -1.33
C GLY A 283 34.78 17.72 -0.49
N GLN A 284 34.38 17.00 0.55
CA GLN A 284 35.25 16.08 1.28
C GLN A 284 35.02 14.64 0.80
N GLU A 285 36.04 13.79 0.96
CA GLU A 285 35.89 12.36 0.73
C GLU A 285 35.20 11.68 1.91
N VAL A 286 34.56 10.55 1.62
CA VAL A 286 33.90 9.72 2.64
C VAL A 286 34.96 9.15 3.58
N ASN A 287 34.73 9.29 4.88
CA ASN A 287 35.57 8.66 5.89
C ASN A 287 35.26 7.15 5.99
N ASN A 288 35.94 6.34 5.18
CA ASN A 288 35.71 4.90 5.11
C ASN A 288 35.88 4.19 6.46
N GLN A 289 36.83 4.62 7.30
CA GLN A 289 37.03 4.01 8.62
C GLN A 289 35.83 4.22 9.55
N GLU A 290 35.21 5.40 9.50
CA GLU A 290 33.98 5.68 10.25
C GLU A 290 32.78 4.91 9.68
N MET A 291 32.71 4.72 8.36
CA MET A 291 31.64 3.93 7.75
C MET A 291 31.77 2.43 8.04
N ASP A 292 32.98 1.89 7.99
CA ASP A 292 33.27 0.51 8.43
C ASP A 292 32.87 0.32 9.90
N THR A 293 33.19 1.32 10.74
CA THR A 293 32.78 1.31 12.15
C THR A 293 31.26 1.30 12.27
N PHE A 294 30.56 2.15 11.51
CA PHE A 294 29.10 2.21 11.47
C PHE A 294 28.47 0.87 11.04
N GLU A 295 28.95 0.24 9.97
CA GLU A 295 28.47 -1.06 9.50
C GLU A 295 28.66 -2.16 10.55
N ASN A 296 29.85 -2.24 11.15
CA ASN A 296 30.15 -3.20 12.23
C ASN A 296 29.21 -3.03 13.44
N PHE A 297 28.68 -1.82 13.67
CA PHE A 297 27.68 -1.60 14.71
C PHE A 297 26.26 -2.00 14.28
N ARG A 298 25.93 -2.00 12.98
CA ARG A 298 24.61 -2.48 12.52
C ARG A 298 24.45 -3.99 12.64
N GLU A 299 25.54 -4.75 12.65
CA GLU A 299 25.53 -6.19 12.93
C GLU A 299 25.20 -6.52 14.41
N LYS A 300 25.27 -5.53 15.31
CA LYS A 300 25.07 -5.65 16.77
C LYS A 300 23.59 -5.50 17.19
N PRO A 301 23.22 -5.62 18.48
CA PRO A 301 21.88 -5.26 18.97
C PRO A 301 21.42 -3.85 18.55
N ILE A 302 20.10 -3.68 18.42
CA ILE A 302 19.46 -2.45 17.93
C ILE A 302 19.94 -1.23 18.72
N ILE A 303 20.28 -0.16 18.01
CA ILE A 303 20.65 1.13 18.59
C ILE A 303 19.39 1.73 19.22
N LYS A 304 19.33 1.68 20.55
CA LYS A 304 18.23 2.25 21.37
C LYS A 304 18.53 3.64 21.91
N GLU A 305 19.81 4.03 21.95
CA GLU A 305 20.19 5.36 22.38
C GLU A 305 19.78 6.43 21.35
N SER A 306 19.76 7.69 21.78
CA SER A 306 19.48 8.82 20.89
C SER A 306 20.50 8.84 19.74
N PRO A 307 20.09 8.95 18.47
CA PRO A 307 21.02 9.00 17.35
C PRO A 307 22.10 10.07 17.50
N LYS A 308 21.75 11.25 18.03
CA LYS A 308 22.72 12.31 18.34
C LYS A 308 23.83 11.81 19.27
N ASP A 309 23.46 11.18 20.38
CA ASP A 309 24.40 10.69 21.38
C ASP A 309 25.20 9.51 20.83
N TRP A 310 24.56 8.66 20.03
CA TRP A 310 25.20 7.53 19.34
C TRP A 310 26.29 8.02 18.39
N PHE A 311 25.97 8.93 17.47
CA PHE A 311 26.94 9.47 16.52
C PHE A 311 28.07 10.20 17.23
N ALA A 312 27.73 11.01 18.23
CA ALA A 312 28.71 11.68 19.05
C ALA A 312 29.70 10.68 19.69
N LYS A 313 29.21 9.59 20.28
CA LYS A 313 30.05 8.61 20.97
C LYS A 313 30.92 7.79 20.02
N ASN A 314 30.35 7.34 18.90
CA ASN A 314 30.96 6.32 18.05
C ASN A 314 31.66 6.92 16.80
N LEU A 315 31.21 8.06 16.28
CA LEU A 315 31.78 8.78 15.13
C LEU A 315 32.17 10.21 15.54
N PRO A 316 33.28 10.41 16.27
CA PRO A 316 33.60 11.68 16.91
C PRO A 316 33.76 12.85 15.93
N ALA A 317 34.13 12.62 14.65
CA ALA A 317 34.24 13.70 13.66
C ALA A 317 32.89 14.41 13.41
N THR A 318 31.77 13.76 13.74
CA THR A 318 30.43 14.34 13.64
C THR A 318 30.14 15.42 14.69
N LYS A 319 30.88 15.45 15.82
CA LYS A 319 30.67 16.39 16.92
C LYS A 319 31.15 17.81 16.60
N ASP A 320 32.21 17.91 15.83
CA ASP A 320 32.95 19.16 15.66
C ASP A 320 32.30 20.09 14.63
N ASN A 321 31.37 19.58 13.82
CA ASN A 321 30.66 20.34 12.80
C ASN A 321 29.20 20.64 13.22
N PRO A 322 28.84 21.91 13.48
CA PRO A 322 27.49 22.29 13.89
C PRO A 322 26.38 21.92 12.88
N ASP A 323 26.68 21.96 11.58
CA ASP A 323 25.72 21.58 10.53
C ASP A 323 25.49 20.07 10.52
N THR A 324 26.54 19.26 10.74
CA THR A 324 26.40 17.80 10.87
C THR A 324 25.55 17.43 12.07
N VAL A 325 25.77 18.06 13.23
CA VAL A 325 24.94 17.84 14.43
C VAL A 325 23.48 18.19 14.17
N LYS A 326 23.19 19.32 13.50
CA LYS A 326 21.82 19.71 13.15
C LYS A 326 21.15 18.72 12.19
N ILE A 327 21.87 18.26 11.17
CA ILE A 327 21.38 17.24 10.23
C ILE A 327 21.05 15.96 10.98
N ILE A 328 21.91 15.54 11.91
CA ILE A 328 21.66 14.36 12.76
C ILE A 328 20.39 14.53 13.59
N GLU A 329 20.26 15.65 14.31
CA GLU A 329 19.09 15.93 15.16
C GLU A 329 17.78 16.06 14.36
N LEU A 330 17.86 16.59 13.15
CA LEU A 330 16.72 16.76 12.27
C LEU A 330 16.27 15.44 11.66
N LEU A 331 17.21 14.67 11.09
CA LEU A 331 16.87 13.54 10.23
C LEU A 331 16.77 12.24 10.99
N PHE A 332 17.71 11.95 11.90
CA PHE A 332 17.89 10.61 12.41
C PHE A 332 16.98 10.30 13.60
N GLY A 333 16.29 9.17 13.50
CA GLY A 333 15.58 8.48 14.57
C GLY A 333 16.14 7.07 14.76
N ASN A 334 15.47 6.26 15.60
CA ASN A 334 15.89 4.89 15.91
C ASN A 334 14.77 3.85 15.79
N THR A 335 13.62 4.23 15.25
CA THR A 335 12.46 3.35 15.10
C THR A 335 11.91 3.39 13.68
N ASP A 336 11.42 2.24 13.21
CA ASP A 336 10.59 2.17 12.03
C ASP A 336 9.12 2.27 12.41
N THR A 337 8.45 3.26 11.84
CA THR A 337 7.03 3.57 12.07
C THR A 337 6.23 3.57 10.77
N ILE A 338 6.90 3.55 9.61
CA ILE A 338 6.26 3.62 8.30
C ILE A 338 6.84 2.52 7.40
N TYR A 339 5.93 1.72 6.85
CA TYR A 339 6.27 0.55 6.05
C TYR A 339 5.53 0.60 4.73
N ARG A 340 6.25 0.30 3.65
CA ARG A 340 5.68 0.01 2.35
C ARG A 340 5.49 -1.49 2.22
N VAL A 341 4.27 -1.91 1.92
CA VAL A 341 3.89 -3.31 1.75
C VAL A 341 3.36 -3.48 0.34
N GLU A 342 4.05 -4.27 -0.47
CA GLU A 342 3.49 -4.81 -1.71
C GLU A 342 2.97 -6.21 -1.45
N SER A 343 1.69 -6.44 -1.71
CA SER A 343 1.05 -7.75 -1.64
C SER A 343 0.55 -8.15 -3.02
N ARG A 344 1.16 -9.18 -3.59
CA ARG A 344 0.77 -9.75 -4.88
C ARG A 344 -0.04 -11.02 -4.67
N GLY A 345 -1.34 -10.96 -4.89
CA GLY A 345 -2.23 -12.12 -4.88
C GLY A 345 -2.23 -12.82 -6.23
N VAL A 346 -2.13 -14.15 -6.20
CA VAL A 346 -2.12 -15.01 -7.39
C VAL A 346 -3.16 -16.12 -7.23
N VAL A 347 -4.10 -16.17 -8.17
CA VAL A 347 -5.17 -17.19 -8.22
C VAL A 347 -5.32 -17.67 -9.65
N ASN A 348 -5.14 -18.98 -9.88
CA ASN A 348 -5.29 -19.62 -11.20
C ASN A 348 -4.49 -18.92 -12.33
N GLY A 349 -3.33 -18.34 -12.00
CA GLY A 349 -2.46 -17.62 -12.95
C GLY A 349 -2.80 -16.14 -13.11
N VAL A 350 -3.88 -15.64 -12.52
CA VAL A 350 -4.22 -14.21 -12.50
C VAL A 350 -3.52 -13.54 -11.33
N GLU A 351 -2.77 -12.47 -11.62
CA GLU A 351 -2.03 -11.70 -10.62
C GLU A 351 -2.66 -10.32 -10.39
N LYS A 352 -2.78 -9.92 -9.12
CA LYS A 352 -3.17 -8.57 -8.71
C LYS A 352 -2.27 -8.10 -7.58
N THR A 353 -1.67 -6.92 -7.74
CA THR A 353 -0.74 -6.37 -6.76
C THR A 353 -1.32 -5.13 -6.10
N LEU A 354 -1.37 -5.15 -4.77
CA LEU A 354 -1.78 -4.02 -3.95
C LEU A 354 -0.55 -3.47 -3.22
N VAL A 355 -0.26 -2.19 -3.40
CA VAL A 355 0.78 -1.46 -2.68
C VAL A 355 0.11 -0.63 -1.60
N VAL A 356 0.55 -0.77 -0.35
CA VAL A 356 0.02 -0.04 0.81
C VAL A 356 1.15 0.59 1.60
N ILE A 357 0.95 1.82 2.02
CA ILE A 357 1.82 2.46 3.03
C ILE A 357 1.10 2.40 4.37
N LEU A 358 1.72 1.69 5.30
CA LEU A 358 1.27 1.50 6.67
C LEU A 358 2.04 2.43 7.59
N GLN A 359 1.33 3.19 8.41
CA GLN A 359 1.90 3.96 9.51
C GLN A 359 1.49 3.33 10.83
N GLN A 360 2.46 3.01 11.67
CA GLN A 360 2.24 2.59 13.03
C GLN A 360 1.60 3.74 13.83
N GLY A 361 0.48 3.47 14.48
CA GLY A 361 -0.14 4.41 15.39
C GLY A 361 0.73 4.63 16.63
N ASP A 362 0.69 5.85 17.17
CA ASP A 362 1.27 6.12 18.49
C ASP A 362 0.62 5.16 19.50
N PHE A 363 1.43 4.52 20.37
CA PHE A 363 0.94 3.73 21.50
C PHE A 363 0.27 4.65 22.55
N SER A 364 -0.79 5.36 22.16
CA SER A 364 -1.67 6.02 23.10
C SER A 364 -2.70 4.99 23.52
N SER A 365 -2.72 4.65 24.82
CA SER A 365 -3.83 3.94 25.44
C SER A 365 -5.08 4.84 25.39
N LYS A 366 -5.70 4.95 24.22
CA LYS A 366 -7.10 5.37 24.14
C LYS A 366 -7.90 4.10 24.11
N GLY A 367 -8.64 3.86 25.18
CA GLY A 367 -9.69 2.86 25.18
C GLY A 367 -10.56 3.07 23.96
N ASN A 368 -10.92 1.96 23.30
CA ASN A 368 -11.98 1.98 22.32
C ASN A 368 -13.26 2.40 23.04
N ASP A 369 -13.59 3.69 22.95
CA ASP A 369 -14.98 4.10 23.00
C ASP A 369 -15.59 3.58 21.69
N ASN A 370 -16.13 2.36 21.73
CA ASN A 370 -17.06 1.92 20.71
C ASN A 370 -18.17 2.96 20.67
N LYS A 371 -18.17 3.86 19.67
CA LYS A 371 -19.38 4.54 19.25
C LYS A 371 -20.34 3.45 18.82
N GLY A 372 -21.21 3.05 19.75
CA GLY A 372 -22.41 2.32 19.43
C GLY A 372 -23.12 3.10 18.32
N THR A 373 -23.38 2.41 17.21
CA THR A 373 -24.34 2.88 16.23
C THR A 373 -25.68 2.99 16.94
N ASP A 374 -26.10 4.22 17.23
CA ASP A 374 -27.47 4.52 17.61
C ASP A 374 -28.36 4.03 16.46
N ASN A 375 -29.08 2.93 16.68
CA ASN A 375 -30.24 2.61 15.86
C ASN A 375 -31.23 3.76 16.09
N LYS A 376 -31.44 4.58 15.05
CA LYS A 376 -32.55 5.53 15.00
C LYS A 376 -33.84 4.74 15.17
N ASP A 377 -34.46 4.87 16.34
CA ASP A 377 -35.85 4.50 16.52
C ASP A 377 -36.69 5.32 15.54
N ASN A 378 -37.42 4.60 14.68
CA ASN A 378 -38.41 5.17 13.77
C ASN A 378 -39.62 5.59 14.60
N ASP A 379 -39.69 6.87 14.97
CA ASP A 379 -40.91 7.46 15.49
C ASP A 379 -41.98 7.51 14.38
N ASN A 380 -43.02 6.69 14.55
CA ASN A 380 -44.23 6.77 13.74
C ASN A 380 -44.99 8.06 14.10
N LYS A 381 -45.16 8.92 13.08
CA LYS A 381 -46.06 10.08 13.10
C LYS A 381 -47.50 9.69 13.48
N GLY A 382 -47.96 10.13 14.65
CA GLY A 382 -49.38 10.23 14.99
C GLY A 382 -49.90 11.62 14.64
N ASN A 383 -50.91 11.69 13.77
CA ASN A 383 -51.60 12.92 13.36
C ASN A 383 -52.33 13.60 14.52
N ASP A 384 -52.13 14.91 14.65
CA ASP A 384 -52.96 15.78 15.49
C ASP A 384 -54.36 15.93 14.88
N ASN A 385 -55.40 15.71 15.68
CA ASN A 385 -56.75 16.19 15.40
C ASN A 385 -57.19 17.16 16.50
N LYS A 386 -57.62 18.35 16.07
CA LYS A 386 -58.16 19.44 16.89
C LYS A 386 -59.42 19.00 17.65
N GLY A 387 -59.51 19.37 18.92
CA GLY A 387 -60.72 19.23 19.75
C GLY A 387 -60.71 20.13 20.98
N THR A 388 -61.49 21.20 20.87
CA THR A 388 -62.03 22.17 21.86
C THR A 388 -62.09 21.81 23.36
N ASP A 389 -61.82 22.83 24.17
CA ASP A 389 -62.05 22.94 25.62
C ASP A 389 -63.47 22.57 26.08
N ASN A 390 -63.58 21.89 27.22
CA ASN A 390 -64.62 22.18 28.22
C ASN A 390 -64.31 21.63 29.62
N LYS A 391 -64.86 22.36 30.60
CA LYS A 391 -64.68 22.32 32.06
C LYS A 391 -65.14 21.03 32.77
N ASP A 392 -64.48 20.79 33.92
CA ASP A 392 -64.95 20.19 35.19
C ASP A 392 -65.84 18.93 35.17
N LYS A 393 -65.32 17.81 35.72
CA LYS A 393 -65.79 17.15 36.97
C LYS A 393 -65.20 15.75 37.15
N ASP A 394 -64.93 15.43 38.42
CA ASP A 394 -64.42 14.17 38.97
C ASP A 394 -65.15 12.90 38.50
N ASN A 395 -64.42 11.79 38.31
CA ASN A 395 -64.62 10.62 39.17
C ASN A 395 -63.54 9.52 39.02
N LYS A 396 -63.27 8.91 40.17
CA LYS A 396 -62.35 7.80 40.49
C LYS A 396 -62.56 6.53 39.66
N GLY A 397 -61.47 5.78 39.43
CA GLY A 397 -61.55 4.38 39.00
C GLY A 397 -60.23 3.63 38.79
N ASN A 398 -59.66 3.14 39.90
CA ASN A 398 -58.80 1.96 40.09
C ASN A 398 -57.52 1.69 39.27
N ASP A 399 -56.43 1.64 40.03
CA ASP A 399 -55.17 0.96 39.76
C ASP A 399 -55.33 -0.51 39.38
N ASN A 400 -54.45 -1.01 38.50
CA ASN A 400 -53.82 -2.32 38.72
C ASN A 400 -52.49 -2.51 37.96
N LYS A 401 -51.44 -2.68 38.78
CA LYS A 401 -50.27 -3.57 38.64
C LYS A 401 -49.28 -3.34 37.50
N GLY A 402 -48.17 -2.70 37.89
CA GLY A 402 -46.90 -2.79 37.19
C GLY A 402 -46.29 -4.20 37.24
N ASN A 403 -45.41 -4.45 36.28
CA ASN A 403 -44.45 -5.55 36.30
C ASN A 403 -43.07 -4.95 36.04
N ASP A 404 -42.27 -4.87 37.09
CA ASP A 404 -40.85 -4.52 37.06
C ASP A 404 -40.07 -5.67 36.42
N ASN A 405 -39.42 -5.43 35.28
CA ASN A 405 -38.35 -6.30 34.83
C ASN A 405 -37.02 -5.82 35.42
N LYS A 406 -36.54 -6.62 36.37
CA LYS A 406 -35.25 -6.52 37.07
C LYS A 406 -34.11 -6.24 36.09
N GLY A 407 -33.43 -5.11 36.29
CA GLY A 407 -32.11 -4.88 35.73
C GLY A 407 -31.12 -5.90 36.30
N THR A 408 -30.50 -6.70 35.43
CA THR A 408 -29.35 -7.53 35.80
C THR A 408 -28.09 -6.68 35.72
N ASP A 409 -27.54 -6.33 36.89
CA ASP A 409 -26.20 -5.78 37.03
C ASP A 409 -25.16 -6.82 36.60
N ASN A 410 -24.58 -6.64 35.42
CA ASN A 410 -23.32 -7.31 35.10
C ASN A 410 -22.19 -6.56 35.80
N LYS A 411 -21.77 -7.12 36.95
CA LYS A 411 -20.53 -6.75 37.65
C LYS A 411 -19.39 -6.63 36.65
N GLY A 412 -18.77 -5.46 36.61
CA GLY A 412 -17.57 -5.19 35.83
C GLY A 412 -16.48 -6.21 36.15
N ASN A 413 -16.08 -6.97 35.15
CA ASN A 413 -14.90 -7.79 35.22
C ASN A 413 -13.71 -6.88 34.91
N ASP A 414 -12.84 -6.65 35.90
CA ASP A 414 -11.57 -5.94 35.77
C ASP A 414 -10.68 -6.68 34.76
N ASN A 415 -10.78 -6.29 33.48
CA ASN A 415 -9.81 -6.73 32.49
C ASN A 415 -8.48 -5.98 32.74
N LYS A 416 -7.59 -6.69 33.45
CA LYS A 416 -6.13 -6.51 33.42
C LYS A 416 -5.67 -5.88 32.11
N LYS A 417 -4.90 -4.79 32.21
CA LYS A 417 -4.13 -4.12 31.13
C LYS A 417 -3.78 -5.10 29.99
N THR A 418 -4.59 -5.13 28.94
CA THR A 418 -4.25 -5.85 27.71
C THR A 418 -3.18 -5.03 27.02
N ASN A 419 -1.98 -5.62 26.88
CA ASN A 419 -0.90 -5.09 26.05
C ASN A 419 -1.47 -4.64 24.70
N SER A 420 -1.47 -3.34 24.44
CA SER A 420 -1.94 -2.78 23.17
C SER A 420 -1.08 -3.36 22.04
N THR A 421 -1.66 -4.19 21.18
CA THR A 421 -1.05 -4.59 19.92
C THR A 421 -0.74 -3.32 19.12
N PRO A 422 0.47 -3.14 18.54
CA PRO A 422 0.73 -2.00 17.67
C PRO A 422 -0.33 -1.95 16.57
N SER A 423 -0.99 -0.80 16.41
CA SER A 423 -1.98 -0.58 15.36
C SER A 423 -1.28 -0.02 14.12
N PHE A 424 -1.72 -0.45 12.94
CA PHE A 424 -1.22 0.05 11.66
C PHE A 424 -2.36 0.68 10.88
N ASN A 425 -2.23 1.97 10.61
CA ASN A 425 -3.15 2.74 9.79
C ASN A 425 -2.66 2.74 8.33
N VAL A 426 -3.58 2.54 7.40
CA VAL A 426 -3.31 2.72 5.98
C VAL A 426 -3.32 4.22 5.68
N ILE A 427 -2.18 4.76 5.26
CA ILE A 427 -2.08 6.18 4.87
C ILE A 427 -2.05 6.37 3.35
N TYR A 428 -1.82 5.30 2.60
CA TYR A 428 -1.89 5.27 1.15
C TYR A 428 -2.10 3.85 0.65
N SER A 429 -2.81 3.69 -0.46
CA SER A 429 -2.98 2.41 -1.15
C SER A 429 -3.19 2.62 -2.64
N MET A 430 -2.60 1.75 -3.46
CA MET A 430 -2.84 1.72 -4.91
C MET A 430 -2.79 0.28 -5.43
N TRP A 431 -3.66 -0.02 -6.40
CA TRP A 431 -3.51 -1.23 -7.21
C TRP A 431 -2.49 -0.97 -8.32
N LYS A 432 -1.55 -1.90 -8.51
CA LYS A 432 -0.54 -1.88 -9.56
C LYS A 432 -0.92 -2.80 -10.71
#